data_AF-A0A933Y344-F1
#
_entry.id   AF-A0A933Y344-F1
#
_cell.length_a   1.000
_cell.length_b   1.000
_cell.length_c   1.000
_cell.angle_alpha   90.00
_cell.angle_beta   90.00
_cell.angle_gamma   90.00
#
_symmetry.space_group_name_H-M   'P 1'
#
loop_
_entity.id
_entity.type
_entity.pdbx_description
1 polymer ?
#
loop_
_entity_poly.entity_id
_entity_poly.type
_entity_poly.pdbx_seq_one_letter_code
_entity_poly.pdbx_strand_id
1 'polypeptide(L)'
;AISREAFHSIGFQTFLDGQIEKVEITSDPVAWSRFRSPQTVPLNITYTTRNLGPFTERISLSVVREQNRWRIPWKWGLLINNLTDNTKLETIVQQAKRGSIIANDGDLLAQDIPSVLVSVVPEKIDSKQEEAMLKFLEIEFDQRVAAIGLYRRYRQNYLSDQPVALGVFMKRPNDATLVKLLSFPGLRLTPWFGRIKKGDPPDISIGTVANTLFFECCSLLYNATAYNGISGLEKEYNDVLRGENGGTLVIKDQNGAIIRILIDKEKRDGRTASTKFVP
;
A
#
# COMPACT_ATOMS: atom_id res chain seq x y z
N ALA A 1 30.83 -9.71 -2.19
CA ALA A 1 29.73 -10.23 -1.35
C ALA A 1 28.85 -9.06 -0.95
N ILE A 2 27.52 -9.19 -1.03
CA ILE A 2 26.59 -8.11 -0.65
C ILE A 2 26.67 -7.92 0.87
N SER A 3 26.87 -6.68 1.34
CA SER A 3 26.86 -6.39 2.78
C SER A 3 25.43 -6.49 3.33
N ARG A 4 25.29 -6.72 4.64
CA ARG A 4 23.96 -6.73 5.28
C ARG A 4 23.24 -5.39 5.10
N GLU A 5 23.96 -4.29 5.18
CA GLU A 5 23.40 -2.94 5.00
C GLU A 5 22.91 -2.71 3.57
N ALA A 6 23.71 -3.09 2.56
CA ALA A 6 23.28 -3.04 1.16
C ALA A 6 22.05 -3.92 0.93
N PHE A 7 22.03 -5.10 1.56
CA PHE A 7 20.88 -6.00 1.49
C PHE A 7 19.60 -5.37 2.06
N HIS A 8 19.70 -4.74 3.23
CA HIS A 8 18.56 -4.06 3.83
C HIS A 8 18.10 -2.88 2.94
N SER A 9 19.02 -2.01 2.54
CA SER A 9 18.68 -0.79 1.78
C SER A 9 17.98 -1.10 0.45
N ILE A 10 18.54 -1.97 -0.38
CA ILE A 10 17.94 -2.34 -1.68
C ILE A 10 16.62 -3.11 -1.47
N GLY A 11 16.52 -3.92 -0.41
CA GLY A 11 15.26 -4.57 -0.04
C GLY A 11 14.16 -3.56 0.29
N PHE A 12 14.46 -2.55 1.11
CA PHE A 12 13.53 -1.47 1.43
C PHE A 12 13.16 -0.65 0.19
N GLN A 13 14.13 -0.32 -0.67
CA GLN A 13 13.87 0.39 -1.92
C GLN A 13 12.93 -0.41 -2.82
N THR A 14 13.18 -1.72 -2.97
CA THR A 14 12.31 -2.61 -3.75
C THR A 14 10.88 -2.61 -3.21
N PHE A 15 10.70 -2.65 -1.89
CA PHE A 15 9.37 -2.65 -1.28
C PHE A 15 8.66 -1.30 -1.48
N LEU A 16 9.41 -0.20 -1.36
CA LEU A 16 8.89 1.15 -1.61
C LEU A 16 8.47 1.31 -3.09
N ASP A 17 9.36 0.98 -4.02
CA ASP A 17 9.16 1.11 -5.46
C ASP A 17 8.03 0.22 -5.98
N GLY A 18 7.94 -1.01 -5.45
CA GLY A 18 6.85 -1.94 -5.71
C GLY A 18 5.56 -1.66 -4.94
N GLN A 19 5.58 -0.67 -4.03
CA GLN A 19 4.50 -0.35 -3.10
C GLN A 19 4.00 -1.59 -2.33
N ILE A 20 4.89 -2.48 -1.92
CA ILE A 20 4.58 -3.75 -1.26
C ILE A 20 4.28 -3.51 0.23
N GLU A 21 3.11 -3.92 0.71
CA GLU A 21 2.68 -3.72 2.10
C GLU A 21 2.58 -5.05 2.89
N LYS A 22 2.46 -6.19 2.19
CA LYS A 22 2.40 -7.53 2.82
C LYS A 22 3.12 -8.57 1.96
N VAL A 23 3.86 -9.46 2.62
CA VAL A 23 4.54 -10.60 1.99
C VAL A 23 4.14 -11.87 2.73
N GLU A 24 3.65 -12.85 2.00
CA GLU A 24 3.31 -14.18 2.50
C GLU A 24 4.18 -15.21 1.79
N ILE A 25 4.81 -16.10 2.56
CA ILE A 25 5.71 -17.11 2.02
C ILE A 25 5.18 -18.47 2.44
N THR A 26 4.95 -19.34 1.46
CA THR A 26 4.66 -20.76 1.67
C THR A 26 5.73 -21.61 0.98
N SER A 27 5.92 -22.84 1.46
CA SER A 27 6.86 -23.78 0.86
C SER A 27 6.22 -25.15 0.73
N ASP A 28 6.52 -25.85 -0.37
CA ASP A 28 6.14 -27.26 -0.48
C ASP A 28 6.99 -28.11 0.48
N PRO A 29 6.51 -29.27 0.95
CA PRO A 29 7.31 -30.17 1.79
C PRO A 29 8.63 -30.57 1.11
N VAL A 30 9.75 -30.42 1.82
CA VAL A 30 11.08 -30.79 1.33
C VAL A 30 11.64 -31.91 2.19
N ALA A 31 12.15 -32.96 1.54
CA ALA A 31 12.90 -34.02 2.21
C ALA A 31 14.30 -33.51 2.58
N TRP A 32 14.48 -33.14 3.84
CA TRP A 32 15.74 -32.60 4.35
C TRP A 32 16.77 -33.70 4.63
N SER A 33 18.00 -33.52 4.15
CA SER A 33 19.15 -34.33 4.50
C SER A 33 20.21 -33.50 5.19
N ARG A 34 20.56 -33.86 6.43
CA ARG A 34 21.69 -33.19 7.11
C ARG A 34 23.02 -33.40 6.39
N PHE A 35 23.16 -34.45 5.59
CA PHE A 35 24.43 -34.84 4.97
C PHE A 35 24.62 -34.31 3.54
N ARG A 36 23.60 -33.74 2.90
CA ARG A 36 23.69 -33.21 1.53
C ARG A 36 23.67 -31.69 1.54
N SER A 37 24.61 -31.06 0.84
CA SER A 37 24.63 -29.61 0.64
C SER A 37 25.21 -29.28 -0.75
N PRO A 38 24.66 -28.33 -1.51
CA PRO A 38 23.47 -27.51 -1.22
C PRO A 38 22.16 -28.32 -1.23
N GLN A 39 21.12 -27.75 -0.62
CA GLN A 39 19.73 -28.19 -0.76
C GLN A 39 18.88 -27.05 -1.28
N THR A 40 17.71 -27.37 -1.85
CA THR A 40 16.82 -26.38 -2.45
C THR A 40 15.42 -26.51 -1.86
N VAL A 41 14.84 -25.37 -1.51
CA VAL A 41 13.48 -25.24 -0.99
C VAL A 41 12.64 -24.45 -1.98
N PRO A 42 11.59 -25.06 -2.58
CA PRO A 42 10.64 -24.32 -3.38
C PRO A 42 9.78 -23.43 -2.48
N LEU A 43 9.72 -22.15 -2.81
CA LEU A 43 8.92 -21.13 -2.14
C LEU A 43 7.88 -20.59 -3.13
N ASN A 44 6.66 -20.41 -2.65
CA ASN A 44 5.65 -19.60 -3.30
C ASN A 44 5.48 -18.33 -2.45
N ILE A 45 5.83 -17.18 -3.01
CA ILE A 45 5.80 -15.89 -2.33
C ILE A 45 4.69 -15.05 -2.92
N THR A 46 3.76 -14.59 -2.09
CA THR A 46 2.70 -13.66 -2.49
C THR A 46 3.01 -12.28 -1.94
N TYR A 47 3.20 -11.33 -2.85
CA TYR A 47 3.44 -9.93 -2.57
C TYR A 47 2.14 -9.16 -2.78
N THR A 48 1.63 -8.50 -1.73
CA THR A 48 0.46 -7.64 -1.84
C THR A 48 0.89 -6.18 -1.95
N THR A 49 0.58 -5.57 -3.09
CA THR A 49 0.86 -4.14 -3.31
C THR A 49 -0.26 -3.26 -2.72
N ARG A 50 0.09 -2.06 -2.31
CA ARG A 50 -0.81 -1.04 -1.75
C ARG A 50 -1.99 -0.74 -2.67
N ASN A 51 -1.75 -0.72 -3.98
CA ASN A 51 -2.68 -0.17 -4.97
C ASN A 51 -3.11 -1.16 -6.06
N LEU A 52 -2.23 -2.05 -6.51
CA LEU A 52 -2.46 -2.92 -7.65
C LEU A 52 -2.91 -4.34 -7.24
N GLY A 53 -3.01 -4.62 -5.94
CA GLY A 53 -3.35 -5.95 -5.45
C GLY A 53 -2.13 -6.90 -5.42
N PRO A 54 -2.37 -8.22 -5.29
CA PRO A 54 -1.30 -9.19 -5.12
C PRO A 54 -0.67 -9.68 -6.43
N PHE A 55 0.59 -10.09 -6.36
CA PHE A 55 1.27 -10.91 -7.37
C PHE A 55 2.08 -12.02 -6.69
N THR A 56 2.40 -13.08 -7.43
CA THR A 56 3.07 -14.27 -6.87
C THR A 56 4.38 -14.57 -7.59
N GLU A 57 5.40 -14.95 -6.84
CA GLU A 57 6.68 -15.44 -7.34
C GLU A 57 6.90 -16.88 -6.87
N ARG A 58 7.37 -17.74 -7.76
CA ARG A 58 7.86 -19.07 -7.41
C ARG A 58 9.37 -19.08 -7.48
N ILE A 59 10.02 -19.42 -6.38
CA ILE A 59 11.48 -19.32 -6.22
C ILE A 59 12.03 -20.60 -5.63
N SER A 60 13.21 -21.01 -6.09
CA SER A 60 13.98 -22.11 -5.51
C SER A 60 15.07 -21.55 -4.60
N LEU A 61 14.80 -21.48 -3.30
CA LEU A 61 15.76 -21.02 -2.31
C LEU A 61 16.84 -22.07 -2.09
N SER A 62 18.08 -21.77 -2.46
CA SER A 62 19.22 -22.63 -2.12
C SER A 62 19.66 -22.39 -0.68
N VAL A 63 20.00 -23.47 0.03
CA VAL A 63 20.60 -23.43 1.36
C VAL A 63 21.86 -24.26 1.39
N VAL A 64 22.91 -23.70 1.99
CA VAL A 64 24.25 -24.28 2.06
C VAL A 64 24.63 -24.54 3.51
N ARG A 65 25.43 -25.58 3.75
CA ARG A 65 25.92 -25.92 5.09
C ARG A 65 27.37 -25.46 5.21
N GLU A 66 27.60 -24.47 6.05
CA GLU A 66 28.93 -23.91 6.32
C GLU A 66 29.19 -23.88 7.83
N GLN A 67 30.36 -24.37 8.25
CA GLN A 67 30.75 -24.41 9.67
C GLN A 67 29.65 -25.01 10.55
N ASN A 68 29.09 -26.14 10.12
CA ASN A 68 28.03 -26.87 10.81
C ASN A 68 26.69 -26.09 10.96
N ARG A 69 26.50 -24.98 10.23
CA ARG A 69 25.26 -24.19 10.23
C ARG A 69 24.68 -24.08 8.83
N TRP A 70 23.35 -24.17 8.72
CA TRP A 70 22.65 -23.87 7.49
C TRP A 70 22.63 -22.36 7.26
N ARG A 71 22.94 -21.95 6.04
CA ARG A 71 22.98 -20.55 5.61
C ARG A 71 22.28 -20.41 4.27
N ILE A 72 21.77 -19.20 4.03
CA ILE A 72 21.23 -18.80 2.74
C ILE A 72 22.33 -18.02 2.00
N PRO A 73 22.77 -18.47 0.81
CA PRO A 73 23.64 -17.69 -0.04
C PRO A 73 22.82 -16.56 -0.68
N TRP A 74 22.79 -15.39 -0.04
CA TRP A 74 21.99 -14.25 -0.46
C TRP A 74 22.25 -13.86 -1.93
N LYS A 75 21.18 -13.78 -2.72
CA LYS A 75 21.14 -13.21 -4.07
C LYS A 75 19.81 -12.48 -4.24
N TRP A 76 19.80 -11.36 -4.96
CA TRP A 76 18.60 -10.54 -5.17
C TRP A 76 17.45 -11.28 -5.85
N GLY A 77 17.78 -12.13 -6.82
CA GLY A 77 16.81 -12.99 -7.49
C GLY A 77 16.15 -14.05 -6.58
N LEU A 78 16.49 -14.13 -5.29
CA LEU A 78 15.83 -15.02 -4.34
C LEU A 78 14.51 -14.47 -3.79
N LEU A 79 14.17 -13.21 -4.05
CA LEU A 79 12.92 -12.60 -3.58
C LEU A 79 11.96 -12.33 -4.74
N ILE A 80 12.45 -11.77 -5.84
CA ILE A 80 11.68 -11.58 -7.07
C ILE A 80 12.57 -12.01 -8.23
N ASN A 81 12.08 -12.90 -9.10
CA ASN A 81 12.87 -13.34 -10.24
C ASN A 81 13.21 -12.14 -11.14
N ASN A 82 14.44 -12.12 -11.67
CA ASN A 82 15.04 -11.03 -12.45
C ASN A 82 15.41 -9.76 -11.67
N LEU A 83 15.28 -9.76 -10.33
CA LEU A 83 15.85 -8.69 -9.50
C LEU A 83 17.36 -8.88 -9.31
N THR A 84 18.13 -7.83 -9.55
CA THR A 84 19.59 -7.72 -9.36
C THR A 84 19.94 -6.36 -8.75
N ASP A 85 21.20 -6.15 -8.39
CA ASP A 85 21.71 -4.85 -7.92
C ASP A 85 21.49 -3.70 -8.93
N ASN A 86 21.34 -4.02 -10.22
CA ASN A 86 21.22 -3.03 -11.31
C ASN A 86 19.79 -2.90 -11.85
N THR A 87 18.80 -3.44 -11.13
CA THR A 87 17.40 -3.37 -11.52
C THR A 87 16.57 -2.75 -10.42
N LYS A 88 15.47 -2.11 -10.79
CA LYS A 88 14.52 -1.54 -9.84
C LYS A 88 13.10 -1.90 -10.22
N LEU A 89 12.20 -1.84 -9.24
CA LEU A 89 10.78 -1.85 -9.53
C LEU A 89 10.33 -0.47 -9.97
N GLU A 90 9.28 -0.41 -10.77
CA GLU A 90 8.54 0.81 -11.03
C GLU A 90 7.05 0.49 -11.02
N THR A 91 6.32 1.22 -10.16
CA THR A 91 4.86 1.11 -10.07
C THR A 91 4.22 2.38 -10.64
N ILE A 92 3.38 2.21 -11.66
CA ILE A 92 2.50 3.24 -12.19
C ILE A 92 1.07 2.84 -11.85
N VAL A 93 0.31 3.76 -11.26
CA VAL A 93 -1.07 3.48 -10.82
C VAL A 93 -2.06 4.45 -11.46
N GLN A 94 -3.13 3.89 -11.99
CA GLN A 94 -4.32 4.61 -12.43
C GLN A 94 -5.41 4.43 -11.37
N GLN A 95 -5.68 5.48 -10.59
CA GLN A 95 -6.64 5.42 -9.48
C GLN A 95 -8.07 5.24 -10.00
N ALA A 96 -8.73 4.21 -9.48
CA ALA A 96 -10.16 3.99 -9.63
C ALA A 96 -10.93 4.66 -8.50
N LYS A 97 -12.18 4.99 -8.79
CA LYS A 97 -13.17 5.47 -7.82
C LYS A 97 -14.01 4.31 -7.34
N ARG A 98 -14.34 4.30 -6.06
CA ARG A 98 -15.48 3.52 -5.55
C ARG A 98 -16.77 4.19 -6.01
N GLY A 99 -17.76 3.38 -6.37
CA GLY A 99 -19.08 3.80 -6.77
C GLY A 99 -19.81 4.60 -5.68
N SER A 100 -20.79 5.39 -6.08
CA SER A 100 -21.62 6.17 -5.15
C SER A 100 -22.78 5.33 -4.61
N ILE A 101 -23.27 5.67 -3.43
CA ILE A 101 -24.52 5.14 -2.87
C ILE A 101 -25.56 6.26 -2.93
N ILE A 102 -26.69 5.98 -3.58
CA ILE A 102 -27.79 6.94 -3.75
C ILE A 102 -29.07 6.35 -3.13
N ALA A 103 -29.74 7.16 -2.31
CA ALA A 103 -31.01 6.83 -1.68
C ALA A 103 -32.18 6.80 -2.70
N ASN A 104 -33.35 6.36 -2.25
CA ASN A 104 -34.54 6.23 -3.10
C ASN A 104 -35.08 7.57 -3.61
N ASP A 105 -34.92 8.62 -2.83
CA ASP A 105 -35.28 10.00 -3.19
C ASP A 105 -34.24 10.68 -4.10
N GLY A 106 -33.12 10.00 -4.40
CA GLY A 106 -32.01 10.56 -5.17
C GLY A 106 -30.92 11.20 -4.32
N ASP A 107 -31.04 11.16 -2.98
CA ASP A 107 -30.02 11.72 -2.09
C ASP A 107 -28.72 10.93 -2.14
N LEU A 108 -27.60 11.64 -2.30
CA LEU A 108 -26.28 11.04 -2.29
C LEU A 108 -25.84 10.71 -0.86
N LEU A 109 -25.74 9.43 -0.54
CA LEU A 109 -25.40 8.94 0.80
C LEU A 109 -23.89 8.76 0.99
N ALA A 110 -23.18 8.28 -0.02
CA ALA A 110 -21.73 8.12 0.03
C ALA A 110 -21.12 8.24 -1.36
N GLN A 111 -19.94 8.83 -1.45
CA GLN A 111 -19.21 8.97 -2.71
C GLN A 111 -17.71 9.14 -2.48
N ASP A 112 -16.95 8.89 -3.54
CA ASP A 112 -15.55 9.28 -3.61
C ASP A 112 -15.44 10.71 -4.15
N ILE A 113 -14.77 11.57 -3.40
CA ILE A 113 -14.44 12.94 -3.84
C ILE A 113 -12.96 13.04 -4.18
N PRO A 114 -12.56 14.02 -5.03
CA PRO A 114 -11.17 14.43 -5.09
C PRO A 114 -10.67 14.80 -3.68
N SER A 115 -9.51 14.27 -3.33
CA SER A 115 -8.85 14.41 -2.04
C SER A 115 -7.33 14.38 -2.23
N VAL A 116 -6.57 14.28 -1.15
CA VAL A 116 -5.11 14.22 -1.22
C VAL A 116 -4.55 13.07 -0.38
N LEU A 117 -3.58 12.36 -0.93
CA LEU A 117 -2.70 11.47 -0.17
C LEU A 117 -1.61 12.32 0.49
N VAL A 118 -1.50 12.21 1.80
CA VAL A 118 -0.41 12.80 2.59
C VAL A 118 0.72 11.79 2.68
N SER A 119 1.89 12.18 2.20
CA SER A 119 3.14 11.47 2.37
C SER A 119 4.15 12.35 3.10
N VAL A 120 5.12 11.75 3.77
CA VAL A 120 6.20 12.47 4.45
C VAL A 120 7.54 12.10 3.84
N VAL A 121 8.42 13.07 3.65
CA VAL A 121 9.83 12.89 3.26
C VAL A 121 10.66 13.10 4.52
N PRO A 122 11.16 12.01 5.17
CA PRO A 122 11.75 12.10 6.51
C PRO A 122 12.88 13.12 6.66
N GLU A 123 13.78 13.24 5.68
CA GLU A 123 14.92 14.18 5.74
C GLU A 123 14.50 15.65 5.70
N LYS A 124 13.27 15.94 5.27
CA LYS A 124 12.73 17.30 5.12
C LYS A 124 11.86 17.73 6.30
N ILE A 125 11.71 16.88 7.30
CA ILE A 125 10.95 17.20 8.51
C ILE A 125 11.71 18.24 9.33
N ASP A 126 11.01 19.31 9.72
CA ASP A 126 11.49 20.24 10.75
C ASP A 126 11.26 19.63 12.13
N SER A 127 12.35 19.28 12.83
CA SER A 127 12.31 18.67 14.16
C SER A 127 11.60 19.54 15.21
N LYS A 128 11.55 20.87 15.02
CA LYS A 128 10.83 21.77 15.94
C LYS A 128 9.31 21.69 15.76
N GLN A 129 8.84 21.22 14.62
CA GLN A 129 7.43 21.14 14.26
C GLN A 129 6.90 19.70 14.18
N GLU A 130 7.77 18.69 14.30
CA GLU A 130 7.42 17.27 14.13
C GLU A 130 6.28 16.83 15.06
N GLU A 131 6.33 17.19 16.34
CA GLU A 131 5.28 16.85 17.30
C GLU A 131 3.93 17.51 16.93
N ALA A 132 3.96 18.78 16.54
CA ALA A 132 2.77 19.51 16.12
C ALA A 132 2.19 18.94 14.81
N MET A 133 3.05 18.54 13.87
CA MET A 133 2.67 17.86 12.63
C MET A 133 1.99 16.53 12.94
N LEU A 134 2.58 15.70 13.80
CA LEU A 134 2.02 14.39 14.16
C LEU A 134 0.66 14.50 14.86
N LYS A 135 0.53 15.42 15.82
CA LYS A 135 -0.75 15.71 16.50
C LYS A 135 -1.81 16.21 15.52
N PHE A 136 -1.41 17.08 14.59
CA PHE A 136 -2.32 17.57 13.56
C PHE A 136 -2.82 16.41 12.68
N LEU A 137 -1.93 15.56 12.18
CA LEU A 137 -2.31 14.40 11.36
C LEU A 137 -3.19 13.39 12.10
N GLU A 138 -2.94 13.15 13.39
CA GLU A 138 -3.74 12.25 14.22
C GLU A 138 -5.19 12.76 14.38
N ILE A 139 -5.37 14.08 14.58
CA ILE A 139 -6.69 14.72 14.60
C ILE A 139 -7.37 14.61 13.23
N GLU A 140 -6.65 14.96 12.17
CA GLU A 140 -7.16 14.97 10.79
C GLU A 140 -7.47 13.57 10.23
N PHE A 141 -6.93 12.51 10.83
CA PHE A 141 -7.30 11.12 10.55
C PHE A 141 -8.36 10.56 11.50
N ASP A 142 -9.05 11.43 12.25
CA ASP A 142 -10.11 11.09 13.20
C ASP A 142 -9.66 10.06 14.25
N GLN A 143 -8.40 10.15 14.72
CA GLN A 143 -7.80 9.21 15.68
C GLN A 143 -7.72 7.75 15.19
N ARG A 144 -8.01 7.49 13.90
CA ARG A 144 -7.87 6.15 13.30
C ARG A 144 -6.41 5.72 13.19
N VAL A 145 -5.50 6.69 13.21
CA VAL A 145 -4.05 6.45 13.21
C VAL A 145 -3.41 7.30 14.28
N ALA A 146 -2.82 6.64 15.28
CA ALA A 146 -2.15 7.33 16.38
C ALA A 146 -0.86 8.02 15.91
N ALA A 147 -0.52 9.16 16.52
CA ALA A 147 0.69 9.92 16.24
C ALA A 147 1.97 9.07 16.34
N ILE A 148 2.06 8.21 17.37
CA ILE A 148 3.19 7.28 17.53
C ILE A 148 3.26 6.23 16.40
N GLY A 149 2.12 5.83 15.86
CA GLY A 149 2.04 4.92 14.72
C GLY A 149 2.60 5.57 13.46
N LEU A 150 2.16 6.79 13.16
CA LEU A 150 2.68 7.60 12.06
C LEU A 150 4.20 7.80 12.17
N TYR A 151 4.67 8.23 13.35
CA TYR A 151 6.10 8.40 13.65
C TYR A 151 6.90 7.14 13.34
N ARG A 152 6.46 5.98 13.86
CA ARG A 152 7.14 4.70 13.59
C ARG A 152 7.19 4.37 12.11
N ARG A 153 6.10 4.60 11.36
CA ARG A 153 6.00 4.26 9.94
C ARG A 153 7.09 4.93 9.10
N TYR A 154 7.32 6.23 9.27
CA TYR A 154 8.33 6.92 8.45
C TYR A 154 9.75 6.90 9.05
N ARG A 155 9.91 6.78 10.37
CA ARG A 155 11.24 6.68 11.00
C ARG A 155 11.90 5.32 10.86
N GLN A 156 11.12 4.27 10.66
CA GLN A 156 11.63 2.94 10.33
C GLN A 156 12.00 2.81 8.85
N ASN A 157 11.69 3.81 8.03
CA ASN A 157 12.16 3.83 6.65
C ASN A 157 13.65 4.20 6.62
N TYR A 158 14.47 3.32 6.05
CA TYR A 158 15.91 3.54 5.86
C TYR A 158 16.21 4.60 4.78
N LEU A 159 15.24 4.91 3.92
CA LEU A 159 15.35 5.85 2.81
C LEU A 159 14.74 7.20 3.20
N SER A 160 15.54 8.06 3.81
CA SER A 160 15.06 9.34 4.37
C SER A 160 14.66 10.38 3.32
N ASP A 161 15.12 10.24 2.09
CA ASP A 161 14.86 11.12 0.94
C ASP A 161 13.58 10.74 0.17
N GLN A 162 13.04 9.55 0.43
CA GLN A 162 11.88 9.01 -0.28
C GLN A 162 10.56 9.28 0.47
N PRO A 163 9.46 9.57 -0.26
CA PRO A 163 8.17 9.83 0.36
C PRO A 163 7.53 8.55 0.92
N VAL A 164 7.16 8.58 2.20
CA VAL A 164 6.40 7.54 2.89
C VAL A 164 4.94 7.95 2.98
N ALA A 165 4.05 7.19 2.35
CA ALA A 165 2.61 7.44 2.42
C ALA A 165 2.07 7.19 3.84
N LEU A 166 1.37 8.17 4.41
CA LEU A 166 0.80 8.12 5.75
C LEU A 166 -0.71 7.89 5.72
N GLY A 167 -1.45 8.65 4.92
CA GLY A 167 -2.89 8.50 4.85
C GLY A 167 -3.56 9.45 3.88
N VAL A 168 -4.78 9.08 3.48
CA VAL A 168 -5.64 9.90 2.64
C VAL A 168 -6.38 10.88 3.51
N PHE A 169 -6.18 12.16 3.21
CA PHE A 169 -6.92 13.24 3.82
C PHE A 169 -8.25 13.42 3.08
N MET A 170 -9.34 12.90 3.68
CA MET A 170 -10.66 12.76 3.06
C MET A 170 -11.45 14.07 3.01
N LYS A 171 -10.79 15.17 2.62
CA LYS A 171 -11.38 16.48 2.38
C LYS A 171 -11.14 16.91 0.93
N ARG A 172 -11.90 17.90 0.47
CA ARG A 172 -11.73 18.43 -0.90
C ARG A 172 -10.40 19.20 -1.00
N PRO A 173 -9.79 19.31 -2.19
CA PRO A 173 -8.49 19.98 -2.36
C PRO A 173 -8.50 21.49 -2.07
N ASN A 174 -9.68 22.11 -1.93
CA ASN A 174 -9.85 23.52 -1.57
C ASN A 174 -10.13 23.74 -0.08
N ASP A 175 -10.10 22.69 0.75
CA ASP A 175 -10.33 22.81 2.18
C ASP A 175 -9.19 23.60 2.84
N ALA A 176 -9.55 24.55 3.72
CA ALA A 176 -8.60 25.45 4.37
C ALA A 176 -7.53 24.71 5.20
N THR A 177 -7.84 23.50 5.69
CA THR A 177 -6.90 22.65 6.43
C THR A 177 -5.70 22.19 5.59
N LEU A 178 -5.81 22.15 4.25
CA LEU A 178 -4.69 21.80 3.38
C LEU A 178 -3.57 22.84 3.44
N VAL A 179 -3.91 24.12 3.66
CA VAL A 179 -2.91 25.19 3.86
C VAL A 179 -2.07 24.88 5.11
N LYS A 180 -2.72 24.37 6.17
CA LYS A 180 -2.01 23.95 7.38
C LYS A 180 -1.12 22.74 7.14
N LEU A 181 -1.57 21.73 6.38
CA LEU A 181 -0.73 20.59 5.98
C LEU A 181 0.53 21.05 5.24
N LEU A 182 0.38 21.95 4.26
CA LEU A 182 1.49 22.47 3.46
C LEU A 182 2.47 23.33 4.28
N SER A 183 2.05 23.83 5.45
CA SER A 183 2.93 24.58 6.35
C SER A 183 3.96 23.71 7.08
N PHE A 184 3.76 22.39 7.15
CA PHE A 184 4.69 21.47 7.79
C PHE A 184 5.75 21.00 6.79
N PRO A 185 7.04 21.35 6.99
CA PRO A 185 8.12 20.88 6.14
C PRO A 185 8.18 19.36 6.08
N GLY A 186 8.41 18.82 4.88
CA GLY A 186 8.51 17.39 4.63
C GLY A 186 7.19 16.71 4.27
N LEU A 187 6.04 17.35 4.47
CA LEU A 187 4.78 16.83 3.94
C LEU A 187 4.67 17.06 2.43
N ARG A 188 4.17 16.05 1.72
CA ARG A 188 3.86 16.06 0.30
C ARG A 188 2.40 15.65 0.12
N LEU A 189 1.65 16.47 -0.62
CA LEU A 189 0.28 16.19 -1.00
C LEU A 189 0.25 15.71 -2.46
N THR A 190 -0.43 14.59 -2.71
CA THR A 190 -0.61 14.05 -4.07
C THR A 190 -2.11 13.88 -4.33
N PRO A 191 -2.65 14.26 -5.50
CA PRO A 191 -4.07 14.06 -5.83
C PRO A 191 -4.50 12.61 -5.64
N TRP A 192 -5.66 12.42 -5.01
CA TRP A 192 -6.19 11.11 -4.65
C TRP A 192 -7.73 11.14 -4.59
N PHE A 193 -8.36 10.00 -4.24
CA PHE A 193 -9.78 9.93 -3.93
C PHE A 193 -10.01 9.62 -2.45
N GLY A 194 -10.96 10.31 -1.83
CA GLY A 194 -11.35 10.08 -0.43
C GLY A 194 -12.82 9.71 -0.35
N ARG A 195 -13.15 8.75 0.54
CA ARG A 195 -14.53 8.34 0.78
C ARG A 195 -15.21 9.29 1.77
N ILE A 196 -16.27 9.96 1.34
CA ILE A 196 -17.13 10.75 2.22
C ILE A 196 -18.54 10.16 2.29
N LYS A 197 -19.22 10.44 3.39
CA LYS A 197 -20.60 10.01 3.65
C LYS A 197 -21.43 11.23 4.05
N LYS A 198 -22.74 11.15 3.79
CA LYS A 198 -23.70 12.19 4.19
C LYS A 198 -23.93 12.13 5.69
N GLY A 199 -23.98 13.31 6.32
CA GLY A 199 -24.17 13.48 7.77
C GLY A 199 -22.85 13.66 8.53
N ASP A 200 -22.93 14.31 9.68
CA ASP A 200 -21.84 14.45 10.65
C ASP A 200 -22.40 14.32 12.08
N PRO A 201 -22.33 13.12 12.72
CA PRO A 201 -21.75 11.89 12.18
C PRO A 201 -22.61 11.27 11.05
N PRO A 202 -22.03 10.46 10.16
CA PRO A 202 -22.78 9.76 9.12
C PRO A 202 -23.78 8.76 9.70
N ASP A 203 -24.90 8.54 8.99
CA ASP A 203 -25.84 7.47 9.33
C ASP A 203 -25.14 6.10 9.32
N ILE A 204 -25.30 5.35 10.41
CA ILE A 204 -24.72 4.01 10.58
C ILE A 204 -25.20 3.02 9.53
N SER A 205 -26.39 3.22 8.96
CA SER A 205 -26.96 2.38 7.89
C SER A 205 -26.10 2.36 6.63
N ILE A 206 -25.42 3.48 6.32
CA ILE A 206 -24.48 3.58 5.20
C ILE A 206 -23.34 2.57 5.37
N GLY A 207 -22.90 2.34 6.61
CA GLY A 207 -21.84 1.40 6.94
C GLY A 207 -20.44 1.95 6.68
N THR A 208 -19.42 1.11 6.80
CA THR A 208 -18.00 1.49 6.73
C THR A 208 -17.22 0.64 5.73
N VAL A 209 -16.09 1.18 5.30
CA VAL A 209 -15.10 0.49 4.46
C VAL A 209 -13.81 0.30 5.25
N ALA A 210 -13.10 -0.79 4.99
CA ALA A 210 -11.80 -1.06 5.58
C ALA A 210 -10.88 -1.78 4.58
N ASN A 211 -9.57 -1.63 4.78
CA ASN A 211 -8.60 -2.40 4.03
C ASN A 211 -8.70 -3.88 4.40
N THR A 212 -8.88 -4.74 3.39
CA THR A 212 -8.94 -6.19 3.60
C THR A 212 -7.80 -6.94 2.90
N LEU A 213 -6.92 -6.23 2.20
CA LEU A 213 -5.76 -6.84 1.55
C LEU A 213 -4.57 -6.94 2.51
N PHE A 214 -4.40 -5.95 3.38
CA PHE A 214 -3.35 -5.94 4.40
C PHE A 214 -3.80 -5.17 5.64
N PHE A 215 -3.15 -5.46 6.76
CA PHE A 215 -3.43 -4.78 8.02
C PHE A 215 -2.79 -3.39 8.03
N GLU A 216 -3.58 -2.37 8.36
CA GLU A 216 -3.11 -1.00 8.53
C GLU A 216 -3.03 -0.67 10.03
N CYS A 217 -1.83 -0.77 10.59
CA CYS A 217 -1.59 -0.42 12.00
C CYS A 217 -1.30 1.07 12.22
N CYS A 218 -0.78 1.75 11.19
CA CYS A 218 -0.11 3.04 11.30
C CYS A 218 -0.30 3.91 10.05
N SER A 219 -1.37 3.67 9.27
CA SER A 219 -1.66 4.39 8.04
C SER A 219 -3.15 4.35 7.70
N LEU A 220 -3.60 5.24 6.82
CA LEU A 220 -4.97 5.25 6.31
C LEU A 220 -4.95 5.38 4.78
N LEU A 221 -4.54 4.33 4.07
CA LEU A 221 -4.22 4.37 2.64
C LEU A 221 -5.42 3.98 1.78
N TYR A 222 -6.56 4.65 2.03
CA TYR A 222 -7.80 4.42 1.31
C TYR A 222 -7.58 4.36 -0.20
N ASN A 223 -8.05 3.28 -0.84
CA ASN A 223 -8.14 3.16 -2.29
C ASN A 223 -9.19 2.12 -2.67
N ALA A 224 -9.74 2.23 -3.88
CA ALA A 224 -10.83 1.38 -4.33
C ALA A 224 -10.45 -0.11 -4.40
N THR A 225 -9.20 -0.44 -4.75
CA THR A 225 -8.74 -1.84 -4.84
C THR A 225 -8.72 -2.52 -3.48
N ALA A 226 -8.08 -1.90 -2.48
CA ALA A 226 -7.77 -2.56 -1.21
C ALA A 226 -8.91 -2.50 -0.18
N TYR A 227 -9.82 -1.54 -0.33
CA TYR A 227 -10.90 -1.32 0.63
C TYR A 227 -12.20 -1.99 0.20
N ASN A 228 -12.74 -2.80 1.11
CA ASN A 228 -14.06 -3.40 0.98
C ASN A 228 -15.03 -2.79 2.01
N GLY A 229 -16.31 -2.77 1.68
CA GLY A 229 -17.37 -2.49 2.63
C GLY A 229 -17.49 -3.61 3.67
N ILE A 230 -17.47 -3.26 4.95
CA ILE A 230 -17.49 -4.21 6.07
C ILE A 230 -18.78 -4.17 6.89
N SER A 231 -19.61 -3.14 6.70
CA SER A 231 -20.93 -3.01 7.32
C SER A 231 -21.89 -2.21 6.43
N GLY A 232 -23.18 -2.24 6.77
CA GLY A 232 -24.23 -1.44 6.12
C GLY A 232 -24.33 -1.61 4.60
N LEU A 233 -24.81 -0.55 3.94
CA LEU A 233 -24.93 -0.49 2.48
C LEU A 233 -23.58 -0.63 1.76
N GLU A 234 -22.50 -0.16 2.37
CA GLU A 234 -21.14 -0.35 1.83
C GLU A 234 -20.79 -1.83 1.65
N LYS A 235 -21.18 -2.68 2.61
CA LYS A 235 -20.98 -4.14 2.54
C LYS A 235 -21.97 -4.78 1.58
N GLU A 236 -23.25 -4.43 1.70
CA GLU A 236 -24.32 -5.00 0.87
C GLU A 236 -24.04 -4.83 -0.62
N TYR A 237 -23.64 -3.62 -1.03
CA TYR A 237 -23.36 -3.31 -2.43
C TYR A 237 -21.88 -3.37 -2.78
N ASN A 238 -21.03 -4.02 -1.97
CA ASN A 238 -19.59 -3.96 -2.16
C ASN A 238 -19.15 -4.38 -3.56
N ASP A 239 -19.73 -5.45 -4.11
CA ASP A 239 -19.35 -5.98 -5.43
C ASP A 239 -19.67 -5.01 -6.59
N VAL A 240 -20.67 -4.14 -6.41
CA VAL A 240 -21.04 -3.10 -7.37
C VAL A 240 -20.19 -1.84 -7.14
N LEU A 241 -20.03 -1.44 -5.87
CA LEU A 241 -19.35 -0.22 -5.46
C LEU A 241 -17.83 -0.30 -5.65
N ARG A 242 -17.22 -1.47 -5.46
CA ARG A 242 -15.76 -1.60 -5.45
C ARG A 242 -15.18 -1.34 -6.85
N GLY A 243 -14.30 -0.36 -6.91
CA GLY A 243 -13.43 -0.13 -8.07
C GLY A 243 -12.14 -0.95 -7.97
N GLU A 244 -11.37 -0.95 -9.04
CA GLU A 244 -10.09 -1.59 -9.13
C GLU A 244 -9.12 -0.67 -9.86
N ASN A 245 -8.07 -0.23 -9.17
CA ASN A 245 -7.01 0.57 -9.77
C ASN A 245 -6.38 -0.21 -10.93
N GLY A 246 -6.07 0.49 -12.00
CA GLY A 246 -5.27 -0.02 -13.11
C GLY A 246 -3.80 0.37 -12.96
N GLY A 247 -2.98 -0.07 -13.91
CA GLY A 247 -1.58 0.31 -14.04
C GLY A 247 -0.63 -0.87 -14.07
N THR A 248 0.65 -0.57 -13.94
CA THR A 248 1.74 -1.52 -14.17
C THR A 248 2.71 -1.56 -12.99
N LEU A 249 3.16 -2.76 -12.64
CA LEU A 249 4.34 -3.00 -11.83
C LEU A 249 5.37 -3.73 -12.68
N VAL A 250 6.51 -3.12 -12.92
CA VAL A 250 7.56 -3.64 -13.81
C VAL A 250 8.92 -3.68 -13.13
N ILE A 251 9.80 -4.57 -13.61
CA ILE A 251 11.23 -4.56 -13.33
C ILE A 251 11.90 -3.82 -14.49
N LYS A 252 12.68 -2.78 -14.18
CA LYS A 252 13.50 -2.04 -15.14
C LYS A 252 14.99 -2.23 -14.90
N ASP A 253 15.77 -2.19 -15.97
CA ASP A 253 17.22 -2.09 -15.88
C ASP A 253 17.68 -0.65 -15.54
N GLN A 254 18.99 -0.48 -15.39
CA GLN A 254 19.64 0.81 -15.17
C GLN A 254 19.42 1.85 -16.28
N ASN A 255 19.10 1.42 -17.51
CA ASN A 255 18.81 2.29 -18.65
C ASN A 255 17.32 2.65 -18.74
N GLY A 256 16.47 2.09 -17.86
CA GLY A 256 15.03 2.28 -17.86
C GLY A 256 14.26 1.33 -18.78
N ALA A 257 14.93 0.36 -19.41
CA ALA A 257 14.29 -0.66 -20.23
C ALA A 257 13.52 -1.66 -19.35
N ILE A 258 12.31 -2.01 -19.76
CA ILE A 258 11.48 -2.98 -19.05
C ILE A 258 12.04 -4.39 -19.30
N ILE A 259 12.46 -5.06 -18.23
CA ILE A 259 12.92 -6.45 -18.24
C ILE A 259 11.73 -7.40 -18.11
N ARG A 260 10.79 -7.08 -17.22
CA ARG A 260 9.66 -7.95 -16.89
C ARG A 260 8.49 -7.16 -16.36
N ILE A 261 7.29 -7.60 -16.69
CA ILE A 261 6.02 -7.10 -16.13
C ILE A 261 5.57 -8.07 -15.04
N LEU A 262 5.33 -7.56 -13.84
CA LEU A 262 4.82 -8.32 -12.69
C LEU A 262 3.30 -8.18 -12.56
N ILE A 263 2.79 -6.96 -12.79
CA ILE A 263 1.35 -6.66 -12.88
C ILE A 263 1.14 -5.74 -14.08
N ASP A 264 0.12 -6.03 -14.87
CA ASP A 264 -0.45 -5.12 -15.86
C ASP A 264 -1.97 -5.34 -15.87
N LYS A 265 -2.71 -4.29 -15.55
CA LYS A 265 -4.17 -4.37 -15.47
C LYS A 265 -4.83 -3.06 -15.81
N GLU A 266 -6.01 -3.17 -16.43
CA GLU A 266 -6.83 -2.02 -16.73
C GLU A 266 -7.57 -1.51 -15.48
N LYS A 267 -7.76 -0.19 -15.45
CA LYS A 267 -8.53 0.47 -14.41
C LYS A 267 -10.02 0.18 -14.58
N ARG A 268 -10.72 -0.16 -13.50
CA ARG A 268 -12.18 -0.29 -13.45
C ARG A 268 -12.77 0.59 -12.34
N ASP A 269 -13.53 1.61 -12.69
CA ASP A 269 -14.29 2.36 -11.68
C ASP A 269 -15.47 1.52 -11.15
N GLY A 270 -15.78 1.72 -9.86
CA GLY A 270 -16.97 1.15 -9.24
C GLY A 270 -18.24 1.81 -9.76
N ARG A 271 -19.35 1.08 -9.73
CA ARG A 271 -20.65 1.56 -10.21
C ARG A 271 -21.51 2.07 -9.07
N THR A 272 -22.37 3.03 -9.37
CA THR A 272 -23.33 3.56 -8.40
C THR A 272 -24.34 2.49 -8.02
N ALA A 273 -24.59 2.35 -6.72
CA ALA A 273 -25.67 1.55 -6.17
C ALA A 273 -26.83 2.46 -5.73
N SER A 274 -28.06 2.03 -6.01
CA SER A 274 -29.27 2.71 -5.54
C SER A 274 -30.02 1.81 -4.57
N THR A 275 -30.44 2.37 -3.45
CA THR A 275 -31.26 1.66 -2.45
C THR A 275 -32.66 1.27 -2.97
N LYS A 276 -33.02 1.64 -4.22
CA LYS A 276 -34.32 1.31 -4.83
C LYS A 276 -34.44 -0.17 -5.17
N PHE A 277 -33.30 -0.83 -5.36
CA PHE A 277 -33.21 -2.23 -5.71
C PHE A 277 -32.83 -3.04 -4.46
N VAL A 278 -33.79 -3.17 -3.55
CA VAL A 278 -33.80 -4.27 -2.57
C VAL A 278 -34.77 -5.30 -3.14
N PRO A 279 -34.31 -6.43 -3.70
CA PRO A 279 -35.20 -7.55 -4.03
C PRO A 279 -35.82 -8.17 -2.78
#